data_AF-A0AAW2IVR9-F1
#
_entry.id   AF-A0AAW2IVR9-F1
#
_cell.length_a   1.000
_cell.length_b   1.000
_cell.length_c   1.000
_cell.angle_alpha   90.00
_cell.angle_beta   90.00
_cell.angle_gamma   90.00
#
_symmetry.space_group_name_H-M   'P 1'
#
loop_
_entity.id
_entity.type
_entity.pdbx_description
1 polymer ?
#
loop_
_entity_poly.entity_id
_entity_poly.type
_entity_poly.pdbx_seq_one_letter_code
_entity_poly.pdbx_strand_id
1 'polypeptide(L)'
;MQAIQSLEAELSKITHVDVSTIPSTLEKFIHRSNLEQDSAWTRLDVINKCFSKKSVEDILTSLETEVVRCGDKWMANAISSMKRASPTSLKICLKSIREGRSSTLEECLRRDYILSRHMVRRTFNNELFEGSRAMFFDKDRRPQWEPSRLENVGDEFVKQFFSDVDNDDDWDSLELPNRNITKIKILNYEEMGK
;
A
#
# COMPACT_ATOMS: atom_id res chain seq x y z
N MET A 1 14.54 -22.02 8.22
CA MET A 1 15.92 -21.51 8.00
C MET A 1 16.69 -22.39 7.00
N GLN A 2 16.71 -23.72 7.17
CA GLN A 2 17.41 -24.64 6.26
C GLN A 2 16.88 -24.64 4.81
N ALA A 3 15.56 -24.60 4.60
CA ALA A 3 14.97 -24.57 3.25
C ALA A 3 15.33 -23.31 2.44
N ILE A 4 15.51 -22.16 3.11
CA ILE A 4 15.89 -20.89 2.44
C ILE A 4 17.35 -20.96 1.99
N GLN A 5 18.25 -21.47 2.85
CA GLN A 5 19.66 -21.67 2.51
C GLN A 5 19.83 -22.66 1.34
N SER A 6 19.01 -23.72 1.30
CA SER A 6 19.01 -24.67 0.19
C SER A 6 18.48 -24.05 -1.12
N LEU A 7 17.43 -23.21 -1.04
CA LEU A 7 16.93 -22.48 -2.20
C LEU A 7 17.99 -21.52 -2.77
N GLU A 8 18.65 -20.74 -1.90
CA GLU A 8 19.71 -19.81 -2.31
C GLU A 8 20.87 -20.55 -3.01
N ALA A 9 21.25 -21.71 -2.49
CA ALA A 9 22.28 -22.55 -3.10
C ALA A 9 21.87 -23.19 -4.44
N GLU A 10 20.57 -23.39 -4.72
CA GLU A 10 20.11 -23.81 -6.05
C GLU A 10 20.01 -22.63 -7.01
N LEU A 11 19.51 -21.48 -6.55
CA LEU A 11 19.41 -20.28 -7.37
C LEU A 11 20.80 -19.77 -7.81
N SER A 12 21.82 -19.86 -6.95
CA SER A 12 23.19 -19.43 -7.28
C SER A 12 23.87 -20.30 -8.34
N LYS A 13 23.37 -21.52 -8.60
CA LYS A 13 23.86 -22.42 -9.65
C LYS A 13 23.24 -22.15 -11.01
N ILE A 14 22.20 -21.31 -11.09
CA ILE A 14 21.55 -20.95 -12.35
C ILE A 14 22.45 -19.97 -13.10
N THR A 15 23.16 -20.46 -14.11
CA THR A 15 24.07 -19.66 -14.95
C THR A 15 23.35 -19.00 -16.13
N HIS A 16 22.20 -19.53 -16.54
CA HIS A 16 21.35 -18.97 -17.58
C HIS A 16 19.94 -18.75 -17.05
N VAL A 17 19.53 -17.48 -16.99
CA VAL A 17 18.19 -17.10 -16.54
C VAL A 17 17.24 -17.16 -17.73
N ASP A 18 16.42 -18.21 -17.76
CA ASP A 18 15.19 -18.27 -18.56
C ASP A 18 13.99 -18.02 -17.63
N VAL A 19 12.92 -17.47 -18.19
CA VAL A 19 11.65 -17.15 -17.53
C VAL A 19 11.03 -18.38 -16.85
N SER A 20 11.34 -19.60 -17.32
CA SER A 20 10.83 -20.84 -16.73
C SER A 20 11.72 -21.46 -15.63
N THR A 21 13.03 -21.18 -15.63
CA THR A 21 14.01 -21.84 -14.72
C THR A 21 13.85 -21.42 -13.27
N ILE A 22 13.58 -20.13 -13.03
CA ILE A 22 13.40 -19.60 -11.68
C ILE A 22 12.11 -20.11 -11.04
N PRO A 23 10.92 -20.01 -11.68
CA PRO A 23 9.68 -20.57 -11.13
C PRO A 23 9.80 -22.07 -10.83
N SER A 24 10.37 -22.86 -11.75
CA SER A 24 10.53 -24.30 -11.58
C SER A 24 11.45 -24.66 -10.40
N THR A 25 12.49 -23.86 -10.16
CA THR A 25 13.36 -24.03 -8.99
C THR A 25 12.61 -23.68 -7.71
N LEU A 26 11.85 -22.58 -7.70
CA LEU A 26 11.05 -22.17 -6.54
C LEU A 26 10.03 -23.24 -6.14
N GLU A 27 9.35 -23.86 -7.11
CA GLU A 27 8.34 -24.90 -6.87
C GLU A 27 8.84 -26.05 -5.99
N LYS A 28 10.11 -26.45 -6.12
CA LYS A 28 10.73 -27.51 -5.31
C LYS A 28 10.76 -27.19 -3.82
N PHE A 29 10.75 -25.92 -3.47
CA PHE A 29 10.88 -25.43 -2.10
C PHE A 29 9.57 -24.82 -1.56
N ILE A 30 8.48 -24.82 -2.34
CA ILE A 30 7.18 -24.35 -1.88
C ILE A 30 6.62 -25.35 -0.86
N HIS A 31 6.55 -24.92 0.39
CA HIS A 31 5.70 -25.59 1.38
C HIS A 31 4.26 -25.12 1.17
N ARG A 32 3.36 -26.03 0.78
CA ARG A 32 1.93 -25.75 0.77
C ARG A 32 1.41 -25.74 2.21
N SER A 33 1.11 -24.57 2.74
CA SER A 33 0.47 -24.42 4.05
C SER A 33 -1.02 -24.74 3.92
N ASN A 34 -1.58 -25.37 4.96
CA ASN A 34 -3.03 -25.46 5.08
C ASN A 34 -3.57 -24.05 5.36
N LEU A 35 -4.61 -23.65 4.64
CA LEU A 35 -5.28 -22.36 4.87
C LEU A 35 -5.82 -22.36 6.30
N GLU A 36 -5.35 -21.42 7.12
CA GLU A 36 -5.87 -21.27 8.48
C GLU A 36 -7.35 -20.93 8.44
N GLN A 37 -8.10 -21.51 9.37
CA GLN A 37 -9.55 -21.30 9.51
C GLN A 37 -9.88 -19.81 9.75
N ASP A 38 -8.94 -19.08 10.35
CA ASP A 38 -8.97 -17.63 10.58
C ASP A 38 -8.18 -16.81 9.54
N SER A 39 -7.94 -17.33 8.35
CA SER A 39 -7.32 -16.55 7.28
C SER A 39 -8.24 -15.48 6.68
N ALA A 40 -7.66 -14.54 5.92
CA ALA A 40 -8.45 -13.59 5.14
C ALA A 40 -9.29 -14.29 4.05
N TRP A 41 -8.87 -15.50 3.62
CA TRP A 41 -9.54 -16.24 2.56
C TRP A 41 -10.94 -16.71 2.98
N THR A 42 -11.11 -17.19 4.22
CA THR A 42 -12.42 -17.57 4.76
C THR A 42 -13.35 -16.38 4.98
N ARG A 43 -12.81 -15.16 4.95
CA ARG A 43 -13.54 -13.89 5.09
C ARG A 43 -13.74 -13.16 3.77
N LEU A 44 -13.38 -13.77 2.64
CA LEU A 44 -13.36 -13.06 1.35
C LEU A 44 -14.74 -12.53 0.97
N ASP A 45 -15.82 -13.27 1.25
CA ASP A 45 -17.19 -12.83 0.97
C ASP A 45 -17.56 -11.56 1.75
N VAL A 46 -17.23 -11.51 3.06
CA VAL A 46 -17.53 -10.32 3.88
C VAL A 46 -16.60 -9.16 3.53
N ILE A 47 -15.34 -9.43 3.20
CA ILE A 47 -14.40 -8.41 2.71
C ILE A 47 -14.92 -7.80 1.41
N ASN A 48 -15.29 -8.62 0.43
CA ASN A 48 -15.83 -8.16 -0.84
C ASN A 48 -17.14 -7.38 -0.64
N LYS A 49 -18.02 -7.86 0.23
CA LYS A 49 -19.28 -7.17 0.55
C LYS A 49 -19.05 -5.79 1.17
N CYS A 50 -18.20 -5.69 2.19
CA CYS A 50 -18.00 -4.46 2.95
C CYS A 50 -17.08 -3.47 2.24
N PHE A 51 -15.99 -3.92 1.64
CA PHE A 51 -15.01 -3.06 0.96
C PHE A 51 -15.34 -2.79 -0.52
N SER A 52 -16.49 -3.24 -1.02
CA SER A 52 -17.00 -2.83 -2.35
C SER A 52 -17.74 -1.50 -2.34
N LYS A 53 -18.04 -0.94 -1.16
CA LYS A 53 -18.74 0.34 -1.03
C LYS A 53 -17.92 1.50 -1.61
N LYS A 54 -18.62 2.61 -1.90
CA LYS A 54 -18.07 3.77 -2.62
C LYS A 54 -17.33 4.75 -1.71
N SER A 55 -17.78 4.89 -0.46
CA SER A 55 -17.20 5.80 0.53
C SER A 55 -16.61 5.04 1.73
N VAL A 56 -15.73 5.68 2.49
CA VAL A 56 -15.16 5.08 3.72
C VAL A 56 -16.26 4.92 4.77
N GLU A 57 -17.18 5.86 4.83
CA GLU A 57 -18.35 5.87 5.71
C GLU A 57 -19.25 4.66 5.46
N ASP A 58 -19.54 4.36 4.19
CA ASP A 58 -20.33 3.18 3.82
C ASP A 58 -19.59 1.87 4.12
N ILE A 59 -18.26 1.84 3.94
CA ILE A 59 -17.43 0.67 4.30
C ILE A 59 -17.53 0.41 5.81
N LEU A 60 -17.33 1.45 6.63
CA LEU A 60 -17.44 1.36 8.09
C LEU A 60 -18.83 0.91 8.52
N THR A 61 -19.88 1.54 7.99
CA THR A 61 -21.27 1.17 8.28
C THR A 61 -21.57 -0.29 7.92
N SER A 62 -21.06 -0.74 6.77
CA SER A 62 -21.20 -2.14 6.35
C SER A 62 -20.47 -3.10 7.29
N LEU A 63 -19.24 -2.78 7.71
CA LEU A 63 -18.49 -3.60 8.67
C LEU A 63 -19.17 -3.64 10.05
N GLU A 64 -19.66 -2.50 10.54
CA GLU A 64 -20.38 -2.41 11.81
C GLU A 64 -21.66 -3.24 11.83
N THR A 65 -22.40 -3.24 10.71
CA THR A 65 -23.58 -4.10 10.54
C THR A 65 -23.21 -5.58 10.55
N GLU A 66 -22.14 -5.96 9.85
CA GLU A 66 -21.70 -7.35 9.75
C GLU A 66 -21.09 -7.90 11.03
N VAL A 67 -20.34 -7.09 11.78
CA VAL A 67 -19.73 -7.52 13.04
C VAL A 67 -20.79 -7.77 14.11
N VAL A 68 -21.88 -7.00 14.14
CA VAL A 68 -23.01 -7.26 15.05
C VAL A 68 -23.66 -8.62 14.77
N ARG A 69 -23.68 -9.06 13.50
CA ARG A 69 -24.32 -10.31 13.08
C ARG A 69 -23.52 -11.55 13.46
N CYS A 70 -22.19 -11.52 13.35
CA CYS A 70 -21.36 -12.72 13.51
C CYS A 70 -20.33 -12.65 14.65
N GLY A 71 -20.12 -11.48 15.26
CA GLY A 71 -19.19 -11.31 16.38
C GLY A 71 -17.71 -11.56 16.02
N ASP A 72 -17.34 -11.50 14.73
CA ASP A 72 -15.98 -11.80 14.29
C ASP A 72 -14.97 -10.77 14.79
N LYS A 73 -13.95 -11.26 15.50
CA LYS A 73 -12.90 -10.42 16.13
C LYS A 73 -12.04 -9.69 15.09
N TRP A 74 -11.82 -10.28 13.92
CA TRP A 74 -11.04 -9.65 12.85
C TRP A 74 -11.75 -8.40 12.34
N MET A 75 -13.07 -8.46 12.13
CA MET A 75 -13.88 -7.30 11.75
C MET A 75 -13.90 -6.23 12.83
N ALA A 76 -14.08 -6.61 14.10
CA ALA A 76 -14.02 -5.66 15.22
C ALA A 76 -12.68 -4.90 15.26
N ASN A 77 -11.58 -5.61 15.04
CA ASN A 77 -10.24 -5.03 14.96
C ASN A 77 -10.08 -4.11 13.74
N ALA A 78 -10.63 -4.48 12.58
CA ALA A 78 -10.61 -3.66 11.37
C ALA A 78 -11.34 -2.33 11.60
N ILE A 79 -12.55 -2.36 12.17
CA ILE A 79 -13.34 -1.16 12.51
C ILE A 79 -12.55 -0.27 13.48
N SER A 80 -12.00 -0.84 14.55
CA SER A 80 -11.19 -0.10 15.54
C SER A 80 -9.96 0.55 14.89
N SER A 81 -9.30 -0.16 13.98
CA SER A 81 -8.13 0.34 13.27
C SER A 81 -8.49 1.49 12.33
N MET A 82 -9.57 1.36 11.56
CA MET A 82 -10.07 2.42 10.70
C MET A 82 -10.48 3.66 11.51
N LYS A 83 -11.20 3.51 12.63
CA LYS A 83 -11.60 4.65 13.48
C LYS A 83 -10.44 5.40 14.13
N ARG A 84 -9.28 4.76 14.28
CA ARG A 84 -8.05 5.37 14.81
C ARG A 84 -7.17 6.01 13.73
N ALA A 85 -7.37 5.63 12.47
CA ALA A 85 -6.61 6.17 11.34
C ALA A 85 -7.03 7.61 11.02
N SER A 86 -6.19 8.33 10.26
CA SER A 86 -6.54 9.66 9.78
C SER A 86 -7.75 9.57 8.83
N PRO A 87 -8.82 10.36 9.06
CA PRO A 87 -9.98 10.40 8.17
C PRO A 87 -9.62 10.77 6.73
N THR A 88 -8.74 11.75 6.53
CA THR A 88 -8.29 12.16 5.19
C THR A 88 -7.49 11.05 4.52
N SER A 89 -6.57 10.40 5.24
CA SER A 89 -5.74 9.31 4.72
C SER A 89 -6.59 8.12 4.28
N LEU A 90 -7.67 7.81 5.00
CA LEU A 90 -8.61 6.77 4.59
C LEU A 90 -9.29 7.11 3.25
N LYS A 91 -9.74 8.36 3.07
CA LYS A 91 -10.38 8.80 1.83
C LYS A 91 -9.42 8.88 0.65
N ILE A 92 -8.21 9.40 0.87
CA ILE A 92 -7.12 9.40 -0.12
C ILE A 92 -6.80 7.97 -0.54
N CYS A 93 -6.56 7.07 0.43
CA CYS A 93 -6.24 5.66 0.15
C CYS A 93 -7.34 4.97 -0.65
N LEU A 94 -8.61 5.15 -0.26
CA LEU A 94 -9.73 4.60 -1.02
C LEU A 94 -9.73 5.13 -2.46
N LYS A 95 -9.60 6.44 -2.65
CA LYS A 95 -9.56 7.07 -3.99
C LYS A 95 -8.39 6.53 -4.83
N SER A 96 -7.17 6.48 -4.27
CA SER A 96 -5.98 5.93 -4.94
C SER A 96 -6.17 4.48 -5.37
N ILE A 97 -6.73 3.63 -4.50
CA ILE A 97 -7.02 2.22 -4.84
C ILE A 97 -8.06 2.14 -5.97
N ARG A 98 -9.10 2.97 -5.95
CA ARG A 98 -10.15 2.94 -6.97
C ARG A 98 -9.66 3.40 -8.33
N GLU A 99 -8.90 4.50 -8.38
CA GLU A 99 -8.30 5.00 -9.64
C GLU A 99 -7.21 4.05 -10.15
N GLY A 100 -6.42 3.47 -9.25
CA GLY A 100 -5.36 2.53 -9.58
C GLY A 100 -5.83 1.27 -10.33
N ARG A 101 -7.11 0.89 -10.18
CA ARG A 101 -7.69 -0.26 -10.89
C ARG A 101 -7.71 -0.10 -12.41
N SER A 102 -7.75 1.13 -12.90
CA SER A 102 -7.77 1.48 -14.33
C SER A 102 -6.49 2.16 -14.80
N SER A 103 -5.48 2.28 -13.93
CA SER A 103 -4.23 2.97 -14.23
C SER A 103 -3.07 1.99 -14.48
N THR A 104 -2.10 2.44 -15.25
CA THR A 104 -0.79 1.79 -15.35
C THR A 104 0.02 1.99 -14.05
N LEU A 105 1.06 1.17 -13.84
CA LEU A 105 1.98 1.36 -12.71
C LEU A 105 2.63 2.75 -12.73
N GLU A 106 2.99 3.24 -13.92
CA GLU A 106 3.62 4.55 -14.11
C GLU A 106 2.67 5.69 -13.70
N GLU A 107 1.39 5.62 -14.08
CA GLU A 107 0.37 6.58 -13.64
C GLU A 107 0.15 6.52 -12.13
N CYS A 108 0.14 5.32 -11.54
CA CYS A 108 0.05 5.16 -10.08
C CYS A 108 1.23 5.81 -9.37
N LEU A 109 2.47 5.58 -9.84
CA LEU A 109 3.67 6.15 -9.24
C LEU A 109 3.69 7.69 -9.35
N ARG A 110 3.26 8.26 -10.48
CA ARG A 110 3.14 9.72 -10.62
C ARG A 110 2.11 10.29 -9.64
N ARG A 111 0.94 9.65 -9.51
CA ARG A 111 -0.10 10.04 -8.57
C ARG A 111 0.40 9.97 -7.12
N ASP A 112 1.04 8.88 -6.74
CA ASP A 112 1.58 8.68 -5.39
C ASP A 112 2.71 9.66 -5.07
N TYR A 113 3.48 10.07 -6.09
CA TYR A 113 4.48 11.12 -5.96
C TYR A 113 3.86 12.50 -5.67
N ILE A 114 2.81 12.88 -6.39
CA ILE A 114 2.05 14.12 -6.14
C ILE A 114 1.48 14.11 -4.72
N LEU A 115 0.83 13.01 -4.32
CA LEU A 115 0.32 12.83 -2.95
C LEU A 115 1.43 13.01 -1.90
N SER A 116 2.59 12.39 -2.13
CA SER A 116 3.73 12.47 -1.23
C SER A 116 4.26 13.91 -1.11
N ARG A 117 4.32 14.67 -2.21
CA ARG A 117 4.72 16.08 -2.19
C ARG A 117 3.79 16.92 -1.32
N HIS A 118 2.48 16.79 -1.49
CA HIS A 118 1.51 17.51 -0.66
C HIS A 118 1.64 17.17 0.84
N MET A 119 1.83 15.88 1.15
CA MET A 119 1.99 15.41 2.53
C MET A 119 3.26 15.93 3.20
N VAL A 120 4.40 15.89 2.49
CA VAL A 120 5.69 16.38 3.00
C VAL A 120 5.70 17.90 3.15
N ARG A 121 5.10 18.62 2.20
CA ARG A 121 4.98 20.09 2.24
C ARG A 121 3.92 20.60 3.22
N ARG A 122 3.08 19.71 3.76
CA ARG A 122 1.93 20.07 4.61
C ARG A 122 0.98 21.04 3.90
N THR A 123 0.78 20.86 2.60
CA THR A 123 0.04 21.83 1.75
C THR A 123 -1.37 22.07 2.27
N PHE A 124 -2.05 21.02 2.73
CA PHE A 124 -3.44 21.10 3.16
C PHE A 124 -3.63 20.78 4.65
N ASN A 125 -2.79 19.91 5.22
CA ASN A 125 -2.83 19.55 6.63
C ASN A 125 -1.48 18.97 7.11
N ASN A 126 -1.41 18.64 8.40
CA ASN A 126 -0.19 18.14 9.07
C ASN A 126 -0.19 16.62 9.32
N GLU A 127 -1.00 15.84 8.59
CA GLU A 127 -1.29 14.44 8.95
C GLU A 127 -0.06 13.53 8.96
N LEU A 128 0.83 13.67 7.99
CA LEU A 128 2.08 12.88 7.96
C LEU A 128 2.92 13.11 9.22
N PHE A 129 3.03 14.36 9.66
CA PHE A 129 3.85 14.76 10.80
C PHE A 129 3.19 14.40 12.12
N GLU A 130 1.87 14.59 12.24
CA GLU A 130 1.13 14.21 13.43
C GLU A 130 1.12 12.69 13.63
N GLY A 131 0.94 11.93 12.55
CA GLY A 131 1.04 10.47 12.60
C GLY A 131 2.44 10.02 13.01
N SER A 132 3.47 10.66 12.45
CA SER A 132 4.86 10.38 12.82
C SER A 132 5.15 10.73 14.27
N ARG A 133 4.67 11.89 14.76
CA ARG A 133 4.79 12.32 16.17
C ARG A 133 4.19 11.28 17.10
N ALA A 134 2.93 10.92 16.89
CA ALA A 134 2.20 9.99 17.75
C ALA A 134 2.79 8.57 17.77
N MET A 135 3.36 8.11 16.64
CA MET A 135 3.86 6.73 16.52
C MET A 135 5.34 6.57 16.84
N PHE A 136 6.19 7.52 16.45
CA PHE A 136 7.64 7.35 16.49
C PHE A 136 8.35 8.29 17.46
N PHE A 137 7.88 9.52 17.62
CA PHE A 137 8.53 10.51 18.49
C PHE A 137 7.99 10.45 19.91
N ASP A 138 6.74 10.87 20.11
CA ASP A 138 6.12 10.93 21.44
C ASP A 138 5.60 9.54 21.87
N LYS A 139 5.33 8.66 20.89
CA LYS A 139 4.88 7.27 21.10
C LYS A 139 3.60 7.15 21.94
N ASP A 140 2.79 8.20 21.98
CA ASP A 140 1.52 8.23 22.71
C ASP A 140 0.43 7.38 22.04
N ARG A 141 0.60 7.04 20.76
CA ARG A 141 -0.39 6.33 19.92
C ARG A 141 -1.74 7.03 19.87
N ARG A 142 -1.77 8.35 20.06
CA ARG A 142 -2.96 9.21 20.12
C ARG A 142 -2.81 10.41 19.18
N PRO A 143 -2.76 10.16 17.87
CA PRO A 143 -2.69 11.24 16.90
C PRO A 143 -3.92 12.14 16.97
N GLN A 144 -3.70 13.45 16.91
CA GLN A 144 -4.72 14.50 16.87
C GLN A 144 -4.97 14.90 15.41
N TRP A 145 -5.77 14.08 14.72
CA TRP A 145 -6.06 14.30 13.31
C TRP A 145 -6.87 15.58 13.06
N GLU A 146 -6.52 16.30 11.99
CA GLU A 146 -7.24 17.47 11.52
C GLU A 146 -7.45 17.36 10.00
N PRO A 147 -8.70 17.18 9.53
CA PRO A 147 -9.94 17.00 10.30
C PRO A 147 -10.00 15.69 11.10
N SER A 148 -10.67 15.70 12.26
CA SER A 148 -10.75 14.54 13.17
C SER A 148 -11.88 13.55 12.88
N ARG A 149 -12.80 13.89 11.96
CA ARG A 149 -13.99 13.10 11.64
C ARG A 149 -14.15 12.95 10.13
N LEU A 150 -14.66 11.80 9.66
CA LEU A 150 -14.80 11.47 8.23
C LEU A 150 -15.74 12.43 7.50
N GLU A 151 -16.84 12.78 8.12
CA GLU A 151 -17.85 13.72 7.62
C GLU A 151 -17.30 15.13 7.40
N ASN A 152 -16.19 15.49 8.06
CA ASN A 152 -15.55 16.80 7.91
C ASN A 152 -14.55 16.82 6.74
N VAL A 153 -14.25 15.67 6.14
CA VAL A 153 -13.35 15.56 5.00
C VAL A 153 -14.19 15.53 3.72
N GLY A 154 -14.37 16.68 3.08
CA GLY A 154 -15.13 16.77 1.83
C GLY A 154 -14.39 16.21 0.62
N ASP A 155 -15.13 15.78 -0.41
CA ASP A 155 -14.54 15.24 -1.65
C ASP A 155 -13.65 16.26 -2.36
N GLU A 156 -14.02 17.55 -2.35
CA GLU A 156 -13.20 18.62 -2.93
C GLU A 156 -11.86 18.78 -2.20
N PHE A 157 -11.86 18.67 -0.87
CA PHE A 157 -10.63 18.70 -0.09
C PHE A 157 -9.73 17.50 -0.44
N VAL A 158 -10.30 16.30 -0.58
CA VAL A 158 -9.53 15.12 -1.01
C VAL A 158 -8.98 15.31 -2.43
N LYS A 159 -9.76 15.88 -3.36
CA LYS A 159 -9.32 16.10 -4.75
C LYS A 159 -8.09 17.01 -4.83
N GLN A 160 -7.95 17.98 -3.93
CA GLN A 160 -6.78 18.87 -3.90
C GLN A 160 -5.46 18.13 -3.66
N PHE A 161 -5.47 16.98 -2.97
CA PHE A 161 -4.26 16.17 -2.82
C PHE A 161 -3.78 15.51 -4.13
N PHE A 162 -4.64 15.45 -5.15
CA PHE A 162 -4.35 14.82 -6.44
C PHE A 162 -4.10 15.86 -7.54
N SER A 163 -4.21 17.16 -7.25
CA SER A 163 -3.84 18.21 -8.20
C SER A 163 -2.32 18.41 -8.21
N ASP A 164 -1.80 18.94 -9.31
CA ASP A 164 -0.38 19.29 -9.36
C ASP A 164 -0.03 20.33 -8.28
N VAL A 165 1.18 20.19 -7.75
CA VAL A 165 1.75 21.17 -6.83
C VAL A 165 2.30 22.32 -7.68
N ASP A 166 2.04 23.57 -7.28
CA ASP A 166 2.64 24.75 -7.92
C ASP A 166 4.16 24.55 -8.06
N ASN A 167 4.70 24.91 -9.23
CA ASN A 167 6.13 24.78 -9.52
C ASN A 167 6.94 25.57 -8.49
N ASP A 168 7.69 24.82 -7.70
CA ASP A 168 8.70 25.30 -6.76
C ASP A 168 10.02 24.72 -7.28
N ASP A 169 11.05 25.55 -7.37
CA ASP A 169 12.27 25.31 -8.16
C ASP A 169 13.06 24.04 -7.73
N ASP A 170 12.70 23.41 -6.61
CA ASP A 170 13.39 22.26 -6.02
C ASP A 170 12.73 20.89 -6.28
N TRP A 171 11.52 20.84 -6.87
CA TRP A 171 10.78 19.56 -7.05
C TRP A 171 10.22 19.40 -8.47
N ASP A 172 11.05 18.83 -9.35
CA ASP A 172 10.65 18.43 -10.70
C ASP A 172 9.55 17.36 -10.70
N SER A 173 8.89 17.21 -11.85
CA SER A 173 7.96 16.11 -12.09
C SER A 173 8.68 14.76 -12.03
N LEU A 174 7.98 13.70 -11.58
CA LEU A 174 8.57 12.37 -11.53
C LEU A 174 8.84 11.82 -12.94
N GLU A 175 10.11 11.73 -13.28
CA GLU A 175 10.59 11.03 -14.47
C GLU A 175 10.92 9.57 -14.14
N LEU A 176 10.22 8.63 -14.79
CA LEU A 176 10.49 7.20 -14.63
C LEU A 176 11.48 6.73 -15.70
N PRO A 177 12.45 5.87 -15.33
CA PRO A 177 13.39 5.32 -16.31
C PRO A 177 12.65 4.45 -17.33
N ASN A 178 13.02 4.57 -18.60
CA ASN A 178 12.48 3.73 -19.65
C ASN A 178 12.95 2.28 -19.44
N ARG A 179 12.07 1.44 -18.90
CA ARG A 179 12.33 0.01 -18.70
C ARG A 179 12.05 -0.77 -19.99
N ASN A 180 12.84 -0.51 -21.03
CA ASN A 180 12.92 -1.45 -22.15
C ASN A 180 13.67 -2.70 -21.69
N ILE A 181 12.91 -3.72 -21.27
CA ILE A 181 13.39 -4.96 -20.64
C ILE A 181 14.38 -5.74 -21.53
N THR A 182 14.46 -5.43 -22.82
CA THR A 182 15.40 -6.04 -23.78
C THR A 182 16.88 -5.67 -23.58
N LYS A 183 17.22 -4.75 -22.65
CA LYS A 183 18.60 -4.32 -22.39
C LYS A 183 18.97 -4.32 -20.91
N ILE A 184 18.55 -5.30 -20.13
CA ILE A 184 19.25 -5.57 -18.86
C ILE A 184 20.61 -6.16 -19.22
N LYS A 185 21.62 -5.30 -19.42
CA LYS A 185 23.02 -5.71 -19.29
C LYS A 185 23.17 -6.14 -17.83
N ILE A 186 23.16 -7.45 -17.59
CA ILE A 186 23.65 -7.99 -16.34
C ILE A 186 25.09 -7.48 -16.24
N LEU A 187 25.34 -6.56 -15.31
CA LEU A 187 26.69 -6.09 -15.01
C LEU A 187 27.46 -7.33 -14.56
N ASN A 188 28.34 -7.84 -15.42
CA ASN A 188 29.33 -8.82 -15.01
C ASN A 188 30.21 -8.14 -13.96
N TYR A 189 30.25 -8.75 -12.77
CA TYR A 189 31.02 -8.30 -11.60
C TYR A 189 32.55 -8.23 -11.83
N GLU A 190 33.04 -8.42 -13.06
CA GLU A 190 34.46 -8.37 -13.41
C GLU A 190 34.98 -6.95 -13.72
N GLU A 191 34.12 -5.95 -13.92
CA GLU A 191 34.56 -4.58 -14.25
C GLU A 191 34.81 -3.66 -13.04
N MET A 192 34.60 -4.12 -11.80
CA MET A 192 34.91 -3.36 -10.57
C MET A 192 36.26 -3.76 -9.92
N GLY A 193 37.16 -4.36 -10.68
CA GLY A 193 38.47 -4.78 -10.21
C GLY A 193 39.63 -4.26 -11.05
N LYS A 194 39.89 -2.95 -11.03
CA LYS A 194 41.23 -2.35 -11.18
C LYS A 194 41.32 -1.07 -10.36
#